data_AF-A0A7C6F7X0-F1
#
_entry.id   AF-A0A7C6F7X0-F1
#
_cell.length_a   1.000
_cell.length_b   1.000
_cell.length_c   1.000
_cell.angle_alpha   90.00
_cell.angle_beta   90.00
_cell.angle_gamma   90.00
#
_symmetry.space_group_name_H-M   'P 1'
#
loop_
_entity.id
_entity.type
_entity.pdbx_description
1 polymer ?
#
loop_
_entity_poly.entity_id
_entity_poly.type
_entity_poly.pdbx_seq_one_letter_code
_entity_poly.pdbx_strand_id
1 'polypeptide(L)'
;MTEWDNFEDHLRASLRRVEAPAGLQERILHAARLRRLRRQLWLRAAAVLLLVISAAAYGVFWRLQVRARQAEQARRQLELAIQITNRRLSQVEQQLSSIGVKTIRFEEVSQ
;
A
#
# COMPACT_ATOMS: atom_id res chain seq x y z
N MET A 1 -51.51 35.51 -33.84
CA MET A 1 -50.39 35.69 -32.91
C MET A 1 -49.68 34.36 -32.84
N THR A 2 -48.48 34.28 -33.41
CA THR A 2 -47.76 33.02 -33.62
C THR A 2 -47.02 32.62 -32.35
N GLU A 3 -46.87 31.32 -32.05
CA GLU A 3 -46.12 30.85 -30.86
C GLU A 3 -44.67 31.37 -30.82
N TRP A 4 -44.12 31.63 -32.00
CA TRP A 4 -42.82 32.27 -32.18
C TRP A 4 -42.74 33.66 -31.54
N ASP A 5 -43.76 34.49 -31.72
CA ASP A 5 -43.79 35.85 -31.16
C ASP A 5 -43.81 35.81 -29.63
N ASN A 6 -44.59 34.89 -29.06
CA ASN A 6 -44.66 34.70 -27.61
C ASN A 6 -43.31 34.23 -27.03
N PHE A 7 -42.59 33.34 -27.73
CA PHE A 7 -41.26 32.88 -27.31
C PHE A 7 -40.23 34.01 -27.38
N GLU A 8 -40.24 34.78 -28.47
CA GLU A 8 -39.33 35.89 -28.67
C GLU A 8 -39.54 37.01 -27.64
N ASP A 9 -40.79 37.28 -27.27
CA ASP A 9 -41.14 38.23 -26.20
C ASP A 9 -40.67 37.75 -24.81
N HIS A 10 -40.78 36.46 -24.51
CA HIS A 10 -40.27 35.89 -23.25
C HIS A 10 -38.74 35.94 -23.17
N LEU A 11 -38.06 35.65 -24.27
CA LEU A 11 -36.61 35.78 -24.37
C LEU A 11 -36.18 37.23 -24.18
N ARG A 12 -36.86 38.17 -24.83
CA ARG A 12 -36.57 39.60 -24.70
C ARG A 12 -36.84 40.09 -23.28
N ALA A 13 -37.88 39.59 -22.61
CA ALA A 13 -38.19 39.92 -21.22
C ALA A 13 -37.14 39.38 -20.24
N SER A 14 -36.67 38.15 -20.43
CA SER A 14 -35.66 37.51 -19.56
C SER A 14 -34.24 38.06 -19.76
N LEU A 15 -33.92 38.56 -20.95
CA LEU A 15 -32.63 39.18 -21.27
C LEU A 15 -32.58 40.69 -20.97
N ARG A 16 -33.68 41.30 -20.49
CA ARG A 16 -33.65 42.69 -20.02
C ARG A 16 -32.61 42.82 -18.92
N ARG A 17 -31.73 43.81 -19.07
CA ARG A 17 -30.78 44.18 -18.02
C ARG A 17 -31.57 44.65 -16.80
N VAL A 18 -31.54 43.84 -15.76
CA VAL A 18 -31.94 44.22 -14.40
C VAL A 18 -30.69 44.72 -13.69
N GLU A 19 -30.78 45.89 -13.05
CA GLU A 19 -29.68 46.38 -12.22
C GLU A 19 -29.39 45.37 -11.11
N ALA A 20 -28.11 45.11 -10.89
CA ALA A 20 -27.72 44.16 -9.86
C ALA A 20 -28.20 44.66 -8.49
N PRO A 21 -28.88 43.84 -7.68
CA PRO A 21 -29.32 44.24 -6.35
C PRO A 21 -28.12 44.69 -5.52
N ALA A 22 -28.31 45.75 -4.73
CA ALA A 22 -27.26 46.30 -3.87
C ALA A 22 -26.66 45.19 -2.98
N GLY A 23 -25.33 45.13 -2.91
CA GLY A 23 -24.63 44.11 -2.11
C GLY A 23 -24.35 42.79 -2.85
N LEU A 24 -24.81 42.58 -4.09
CA LEU A 24 -24.63 41.31 -4.81
C LEU A 24 -23.15 41.04 -5.13
N GLN A 25 -22.39 42.08 -5.47
CA GLN A 25 -20.96 41.97 -5.73
C GLN A 25 -20.21 41.49 -4.48
N GLU A 26 -20.49 42.09 -3.32
CA GLU A 26 -19.89 41.76 -2.04
C GLU A 26 -20.20 40.31 -1.64
N ARG A 27 -21.45 39.87 -1.84
CA ARG A 27 -21.88 38.49 -1.54
C ARG A 27 -21.16 37.47 -2.41
N ILE A 28 -21.02 37.74 -3.71
CA ILE A 28 -20.30 36.84 -4.63
C ILE A 28 -18.82 36.77 -4.27
N LEU A 29 -18.18 37.91 -4.00
CA LEU A 29 -16.77 37.97 -3.61
C LEU A 29 -16.52 37.22 -2.29
N HIS A 30 -17.41 37.37 -1.30
CA HIS A 30 -17.32 36.61 -0.05
C HIS A 30 -17.47 35.10 -0.26
N ALA A 31 -18.46 34.68 -1.04
CA ALA A 31 -18.68 33.26 -1.35
C ALA A 31 -17.48 32.65 -2.10
N ALA A 32 -16.93 33.38 -3.07
CA ALA A 32 -15.74 32.98 -3.82
C ALA A 32 -14.51 32.84 -2.91
N ARG A 33 -14.31 33.79 -1.98
CA ARG A 33 -13.19 33.76 -1.02
C ARG A 33 -13.28 32.55 -0.09
N LEU A 34 -14.46 32.27 0.47
CA LEU A 34 -14.67 31.10 1.33
C LEU A 34 -14.40 29.78 0.60
N ARG A 35 -14.87 29.67 -0.65
CA ARG A 35 -14.64 28.48 -1.49
C ARG A 35 -13.15 28.29 -1.80
N ARG A 36 -12.41 29.38 -2.05
CA ARG A 36 -10.96 29.36 -2.28
C ARG A 36 -10.19 28.91 -1.03
N LEU A 37 -10.52 29.45 0.14
CA LEU A 37 -9.90 29.07 1.41
C LEU A 37 -10.15 27.58 1.73
N ARG A 38 -11.40 27.12 1.57
CA ARG A 38 -11.74 25.71 1.77
C ARG A 38 -10.94 24.80 0.82
N ARG A 39 -10.84 25.16 -0.46
CA ARG A 39 -10.04 24.41 -1.44
C ARG A 39 -8.55 24.36 -1.06
N GLN A 40 -7.97 25.46 -0.59
CA GLN A 40 -6.58 25.49 -0.14
C GLN A 40 -6.34 24.61 1.09
N LEU A 41 -7.27 24.58 2.04
CA LEU A 41 -7.22 23.68 3.19
C LEU A 41 -7.24 22.21 2.76
N TRP A 42 -8.13 21.84 1.84
CA TRP A 42 -8.18 20.47 1.30
C TRP A 42 -6.89 20.09 0.55
N LEU A 43 -6.32 21.00 -0.24
CA LEU A 43 -5.05 20.76 -0.92
C LEU A 43 -3.89 20.57 0.07
N ARG A 44 -3.84 21.38 1.14
CA ARG A 44 -2.83 21.23 2.20
C ARG A 44 -2.98 19.89 2.94
N ALA A 45 -4.21 19.51 3.30
CA ALA A 45 -4.48 18.23 3.94
C ALA A 45 -4.08 17.06 3.04
N ALA A 46 -4.40 17.12 1.75
CA ALA A 46 -4.00 16.11 0.77
C ALA A 46 -2.47 16.01 0.63
N ALA A 47 -1.76 17.14 0.63
CA ALA A 47 -0.29 17.16 0.55
C ALA A 47 0.36 16.52 1.79
N VAL A 48 -0.15 16.80 2.99
CA VAL A 48 0.33 16.17 4.23
C VAL A 48 0.05 14.67 4.20
N LEU A 49 -1.15 14.25 3.79
CA LEU A 49 -1.51 12.84 3.68
C LEU A 49 -0.59 12.09 2.71
N LEU A 50 -0.32 12.68 1.53
CA LEU A 50 0.62 12.13 0.55
C LEU A 50 2.03 11.97 1.11
N LEU A 51 2.52 12.96 1.85
CA LEU A 51 3.83 12.88 2.51
C LEU A 51 3.88 11.75 3.54
N VAL A 52 2.85 11.63 4.39
CA VAL A 52 2.77 10.57 5.40
C VAL A 52 2.72 9.19 4.74
N ILE A 53 1.90 9.02 3.71
CA ILE A 53 1.80 7.74 2.97
C ILE A 53 3.13 7.40 2.30
N SER A 54 3.79 8.37 1.67
CA SER A 54 5.09 8.18 1.02
C SER A 54 6.17 7.77 2.04
N ALA A 55 6.24 8.47 3.18
CA ALA A 55 7.19 8.14 4.25
C ALA A 55 6.93 6.75 4.84
N ALA A 56 5.67 6.39 5.07
CA ALA A 56 5.29 5.06 5.56
C ALA A 56 5.64 3.96 4.55
N ALA A 57 5.33 4.16 3.27
CA ALA A 57 5.66 3.22 2.20
C ALA A 57 7.17 3.01 2.09
N TYR A 58 7.96 4.08 2.14
CA TYR A 58 9.43 4.01 2.13
C TYR A 58 9.98 3.24 3.35
N GLY A 59 9.45 3.51 4.54
CA GLY A 59 9.85 2.81 5.76
C GLY A 59 9.53 1.31 5.75
N VAL A 60 8.37 0.92 5.22
CA VAL A 60 8.00 -0.49 5.06
C VAL A 60 8.91 -1.18 4.05
N PHE A 61 9.16 -0.54 2.90
CA PHE A 61 10.03 -1.09 1.86
C PHE A 61 11.46 -1.33 2.37
N TRP A 62 12.00 -0.40 3.16
CA TRP A 62 13.31 -0.56 3.77
C TRP A 62 13.39 -1.77 4.71
N ARG A 63 12.37 -1.97 5.54
CA ARG A 63 12.31 -3.12 6.46
C ARG A 63 12.23 -4.45 5.72
N LEU A 64 11.52 -4.52 4.59
CA LEU A 64 11.50 -5.73 3.77
C LEU A 64 12.88 -6.06 3.21
N GLN A 65 13.64 -5.08 2.72
CA GLN A 65 14.99 -5.32 2.22
C GLN A 65 15.94 -5.81 3.32
N VAL A 66 15.87 -5.20 4.51
CA VAL A 66 16.72 -5.62 5.65
C VAL A 66 16.39 -7.05 6.08
N ARG A 67 15.10 -7.42 6.11
CA ARG A 67 14.68 -8.79 6.42
C ARG A 67 15.18 -9.80 5.38
N ALA A 68 15.21 -9.44 4.10
CA ALA A 68 15.75 -10.31 3.06
C ALA A 68 17.23 -10.62 3.31
N ARG A 69 18.03 -9.60 3.68
CA ARG A 69 19.45 -9.80 4.01
C ARG A 69 19.67 -10.67 5.24
N GLN A 70 18.84 -10.51 6.28
CA GLN A 70 18.91 -11.35 7.48
C GLN A 70 18.51 -12.80 7.18
N ALA A 71 17.51 -13.01 6.32
CA ALA A 71 17.10 -14.35 5.89
C ALA A 71 18.21 -15.06 5.10
N GLU A 72 18.97 -14.35 4.26
CA GLU A 72 20.11 -14.92 3.55
C GLU A 72 21.23 -15.37 4.50
N GLN A 73 21.53 -14.58 5.53
CA GLN A 73 22.54 -14.96 6.53
C GLN A 73 22.12 -16.21 7.31
N ALA A 74 20.86 -16.26 7.75
CA ALA A 74 20.31 -17.44 8.42
C ALA A 74 20.33 -18.68 7.52
N ARG A 75 20.03 -18.54 6.22
CA ARG A 75 20.11 -19.64 5.25
C ARG A 75 21.52 -20.21 5.13
N ARG A 76 22.55 -19.36 5.06
CA ARG A 76 23.95 -19.83 4.98
C ARG A 76 24.38 -20.60 6.21
N GLN A 77 23.99 -20.14 7.40
CA GLN A 77 24.29 -20.83 8.65
C GLN A 77 23.58 -22.19 8.74
N LEU A 78 22.31 -22.24 8.32
CA LEU A 78 21.54 -23.47 8.25
C LEU A 78 22.17 -24.48 7.28
N GLU A 79 22.58 -24.03 6.10
CA GLU A 79 23.23 -24.87 5.10
C GLU A 79 24.52 -25.50 5.65
N LEU A 80 25.36 -24.70 6.31
CA LEU A 80 26.58 -25.20 6.95
C LEU A 80 26.27 -26.23 8.05
N ALA A 81 25.27 -25.95 8.89
CA ALA A 81 24.85 -26.88 9.93
C ALA A 81 24.37 -28.22 9.33
N ILE A 82 23.61 -28.17 8.24
CA ILE A 82 23.16 -29.38 7.51
C ILE A 82 24.35 -30.12 6.91
N GLN A 83 25.30 -29.43 6.26
CA GLN A 83 26.49 -30.07 5.69
C GLN A 83 27.36 -30.75 6.76
N ILE A 84 27.55 -30.11 7.91
CA ILE A 84 28.29 -30.69 9.04
C ILE A 84 27.56 -31.93 9.56
N THR A 85 26.24 -31.82 9.76
CA THR A 85 25.41 -32.93 10.25
C THR A 85 25.45 -34.11 9.29
N ASN A 86 25.35 -33.86 7.98
CA ASN A 86 25.40 -34.91 6.96
C ASN A 86 26.77 -35.62 6.96
N ARG A 87 27.88 -34.88 7.07
CA ARG A 87 29.23 -35.47 7.18
C ARG A 87 29.39 -36.30 8.46
N ARG A 88 28.80 -35.87 9.57
CA ARG A 88 28.81 -36.62 10.83
C ARG A 88 27.98 -37.90 10.71
N LEU A 89 26.81 -37.81 10.08
CA LEU A 89 25.96 -38.98 9.84
C LEU A 89 26.66 -40.01 8.96
N SER A 90 27.32 -39.58 7.87
CA SER A 90 28.07 -40.50 7.00
C SER A 90 29.27 -41.13 7.70
N GLN A 91 29.96 -40.40 8.60
CA GLN A 91 31.05 -40.94 9.41
C GLN A 91 30.56 -41.99 10.40
N VAL A 92 29.43 -41.72 11.06
CA VAL A 92 28.79 -42.67 11.99
C VAL A 92 28.37 -43.92 11.23
N GLU A 93 27.75 -43.78 10.05
CA GLU A 93 27.33 -44.91 9.22
C GLU A 93 28.51 -45.74 8.71
N GLN A 94 29.62 -45.11 8.32
CA GLN A 94 30.88 -45.81 8.00
C GLN A 94 31.46 -46.55 9.21
N GLN A 95 31.46 -45.92 10.39
CA GLN A 95 31.91 -46.57 11.63
C GLN A 95 31.05 -47.78 11.98
N LEU A 96 29.71 -47.66 11.95
CA LEU A 96 28.80 -48.78 12.20
C LEU A 96 28.99 -49.91 11.18
N SER A 97 29.20 -49.57 9.90
CA SER A 97 29.46 -50.56 8.84
C SER A 97 30.80 -51.27 9.04
N SER A 98 31.84 -50.54 9.47
CA SER A 98 33.17 -51.11 9.75
C SER A 98 33.20 -52.00 11.00
N ILE A 99 32.33 -51.74 11.97
CA ILE A 99 32.17 -52.56 13.18
C ILE A 99 31.34 -53.82 12.86
N GLY A 100 30.82 -53.96 11.64
CA GLY A 100 30.13 -55.18 11.19
C GLY A 100 28.73 -55.32 11.78
N VAL A 101 28.09 -54.22 12.21
CA VAL A 101 26.69 -54.23 12.64
C VAL A 101 25.80 -54.30 11.39
N LYS A 102 25.72 -55.49 10.78
CA LYS A 102 24.65 -55.85 9.86
C LYS A 102 23.35 -55.88 10.68
N THR A 103 22.59 -54.80 10.58
CA THR A 103 21.14 -54.73 10.83
C THR A 103 20.68 -55.50 12.06
N ILE A 104 20.50 -54.82 13.19
CA ILE A 104 19.71 -55.36 14.29
C ILE A 104 18.28 -55.48 13.74
N ARG A 105 17.93 -56.70 13.33
CA ARG A 105 16.57 -57.07 12.92
C ARG A 105 15.73 -56.87 14.19
N PHE A 106 14.93 -55.81 14.22
CA PHE A 106 13.87 -55.68 15.22
C PHE A 106 12.90 -56.82 14.94
N GLU A 107 13.11 -57.93 15.63
CA GLU A 107 12.16 -59.01 15.70
C GLU A 107 10.98 -58.46 16.49
N GLU A 108 9.95 -58.10 15.73
CA GLU A 108 8.65 -57.70 16.22
C GLU A 108 8.11 -58.87 17.04
N VAL A 109 8.33 -58.83 18.36
CA VAL A 109 7.71 -59.76 19.30
C VAL A 109 6.22 -59.39 19.34
N SER A 110 5.47 -60.02 18.45
CA SER A 110 4.01 -60.04 18.49
C SER A 110 3.58 -60.86 19.72
N GLN A 111 2.75 -60.23 20.56
CA GLN A 111 1.88 -60.90 21.51
C GLN A 111 0.51 -61.11 20.87
#